data_AF-A0A847JVL8-F1
#
_entry.id   AF-A0A847JVL8-F1
#
_cell.length_a   1.000
_cell.length_b   1.000
_cell.length_c   1.000
_cell.angle_alpha   90.00
_cell.angle_beta   90.00
_cell.angle_gamma   90.00
#
_symmetry.space_group_name_H-M   'P 1'
#
loop_
_entity.id
_entity.type
_entity.pdbx_description
1 polymer ?
#
loop_
_entity_poly.entity_id
_entity_poly.type
_entity_poly.pdbx_seq_one_letter_code
_entity_poly.pdbx_strand_id
1 'polypeptide(L)'
;MTETLIPKAKKCGNCPPLVVPRRSYTPTRPSCIECVEKHLGAAYVLLTEAREGYAYRLRAVGHLFEAEDEAQEWPELHAAIRDARTRYQTGEQMPDWNDLDGKLGRVRTATVPE
;
A
#
# COMPACT_ATOMS: atom_id res chain seq x y z
N MET A 1 10.66 -26.72 6.95
CA MET A 1 10.02 -26.24 8.18
C MET A 1 9.27 -24.98 7.80
N THR A 2 7.94 -25.00 7.78
CA THR A 2 7.15 -23.76 7.65
C THR A 2 7.32 -23.00 8.96
N GLU A 3 8.32 -22.13 9.00
CA GLU A 3 8.50 -21.17 10.08
C GLU A 3 7.22 -20.34 10.12
N THR A 4 6.40 -20.55 11.15
CA THR A 4 5.16 -19.81 11.32
C THR A 4 5.54 -18.35 11.44
N LEU A 5 5.33 -17.57 10.36
CA LEU A 5 5.56 -16.14 10.35
C LEU A 5 4.60 -15.50 11.36
N ILE A 6 5.09 -15.24 12.58
CA ILE A 6 4.32 -14.52 13.59
C ILE A 6 4.31 -13.05 13.15
N PRO A 7 3.15 -12.49 12.78
CA PRO A 7 3.11 -11.11 12.34
C PRO A 7 3.44 -10.17 13.49
N LYS A 8 4.29 -9.15 13.23
CA LYS A 8 4.69 -8.15 14.22
C LYS A 8 3.73 -6.95 14.22
N ALA A 9 3.42 -6.45 15.41
CA ALA A 9 2.55 -5.30 15.60
C ALA A 9 3.17 -4.03 14.98
N LYS A 10 2.34 -3.18 14.39
CA LYS A 10 2.79 -1.88 13.88
C LYS A 10 2.73 -0.83 14.99
N LYS A 11 3.48 0.27 14.81
CA LYS A 11 3.37 1.47 15.66
C LYS A 11 2.14 2.34 15.31
N CYS A 12 1.40 2.02 14.25
CA CYS A 12 0.19 2.75 13.88
C CYS A 12 -0.95 2.38 14.83
N GLY A 13 -1.63 3.39 15.39
CA GLY A 13 -2.72 3.22 16.36
C GLY A 13 -4.05 2.74 15.76
N ASN A 14 -4.24 2.92 14.45
CA ASN A 14 -5.49 2.58 13.75
C ASN A 14 -5.42 1.23 13.02
N CYS A 15 -4.29 0.51 13.10
CA CYS A 15 -4.21 -0.84 12.57
C CYS A 15 -5.04 -1.81 13.42
N PRO A 16 -5.77 -2.75 12.79
CA PRO A 16 -6.46 -3.78 13.55
C PRO A 16 -5.47 -4.59 14.39
N PRO A 17 -5.90 -5.09 15.57
CA PRO A 17 -5.04 -5.88 16.43
C PRO A 17 -4.56 -7.13 15.69
N LEU A 18 -3.40 -7.66 16.11
CA LEU A 18 -2.90 -8.95 15.64
C LEU A 18 -3.85 -10.07 16.05
N VAL A 19 -4.86 -10.32 15.22
CA VAL A 19 -5.71 -11.49 15.31
C VAL A 19 -5.21 -12.44 14.23
N VAL A 20 -4.93 -13.70 14.57
CA VAL A 20 -4.68 -14.77 13.60
C VAL A 20 -6.04 -15.35 13.22
N PRO A 21 -6.69 -14.93 12.12
CA PRO A 21 -8.01 -15.45 11.75
C PRO A 21 -7.94 -16.93 11.36
N ARG A 22 -9.01 -17.67 11.68
CA ARG A 22 -9.21 -19.08 11.26
C ARG A 22 -9.56 -19.24 9.76
N ARG A 23 -9.54 -18.16 8.98
CA ARG A 23 -9.84 -18.18 7.53
C ARG A 23 -8.56 -18.38 6.72
N SER A 24 -8.72 -18.99 5.55
CA SER A 24 -7.64 -19.41 4.63
C SER A 24 -6.81 -18.28 4.01
N TYR A 25 -7.18 -17.01 4.21
CA TYR A 25 -6.38 -15.86 3.78
C TYR A 25 -6.13 -14.94 4.98
N THR A 26 -4.98 -15.12 5.62
CA THR A 26 -4.38 -14.19 6.56
C THR A 26 -3.59 -13.17 5.74
N PRO A 27 -3.92 -11.87 5.75
CA PRO A 27 -2.99 -10.85 5.28
C PRO A 27 -1.66 -11.04 6.02
N THR A 28 -0.55 -10.89 5.32
CA THR A 28 0.79 -11.16 5.90
C THR A 28 1.05 -10.24 7.10
N ARG A 29 0.37 -9.09 7.14
CA ARG A 29 0.41 -8.11 8.24
C ARG A 29 -0.92 -7.33 8.31
N PRO A 30 -1.58 -7.21 9.48
CA PRO A 30 -2.81 -6.42 9.61
C PRO A 30 -2.53 -4.93 9.38
N SER A 31 -3.19 -4.32 8.42
CA SER A 31 -2.92 -2.96 7.92
C SER A 31 -4.18 -2.11 8.02
N CYS A 32 -4.04 -0.78 8.09
CA CYS A 32 -5.17 0.14 7.94
C CYS A 32 -4.97 1.01 6.71
N ILE A 33 -6.05 1.66 6.27
CA ILE A 33 -6.02 2.50 5.06
C ILE A 33 -4.99 3.64 5.18
N GLU A 34 -4.79 4.19 6.37
CA GLU A 34 -3.78 5.23 6.65
C GLU A 34 -2.35 4.73 6.43
N CYS A 35 -2.08 3.44 6.65
CA CYS A 35 -0.76 2.89 6.34
C CYS A 35 -0.54 2.85 4.83
N VAL A 36 -1.55 2.46 4.04
CA VAL A 36 -1.49 2.51 2.57
C VAL A 36 -1.24 3.95 2.11
N GLU A 37 -2.02 4.91 2.62
CA GLU A 37 -1.90 6.34 2.29
C GLU A 37 -0.53 6.90 2.63
N LYS A 38 0.03 6.57 3.80
CA LYS A 38 1.37 6.97 4.20
C LYS A 38 2.42 6.51 3.19
N HIS A 39 2.32 5.27 2.71
CA HIS A 39 3.28 4.75 1.73
C HIS A 39 3.05 5.34 0.33
N LEU A 40 1.80 5.52 -0.10
CA LEU A 40 1.48 6.20 -1.37
C LEU A 40 1.92 7.67 -1.38
N GLY A 41 1.73 8.40 -0.29
CA GLY A 41 2.17 9.79 -0.15
C GLY A 41 3.70 9.91 -0.22
N ALA A 42 4.44 8.99 0.42
CA ALA A 42 5.89 8.95 0.28
C ALA A 42 6.32 8.65 -1.17
N ALA A 43 5.66 7.71 -1.85
CA ALA A 43 5.93 7.42 -3.26
C ALA A 43 5.63 8.64 -4.16
N TYR A 44 4.53 9.35 -3.93
CA TYR A 44 4.13 10.54 -4.68
C TYR A 44 5.22 11.62 -4.67
N VAL A 45 5.73 11.96 -3.48
CA VAL A 45 6.80 12.96 -3.32
C VAL A 45 8.07 12.50 -4.04
N LEU A 46 8.52 11.27 -3.77
CA LEU A 46 9.77 10.77 -4.32
C LEU A 46 9.72 10.60 -5.85
N LEU A 47 8.57 10.26 -6.43
CA LEU A 47 8.39 10.21 -7.88
C LEU A 47 8.36 11.60 -8.52
N THR A 48 7.82 12.59 -7.82
CA THR A 48 7.87 13.99 -8.27
C THR A 48 9.31 14.48 -8.29
N GLU A 49 10.07 14.28 -7.22
CA GLU A 49 11.49 14.61 -7.16
C GLU A 49 12.30 13.81 -8.20
N ALA A 50 11.98 12.53 -8.41
CA ALA A 50 12.65 11.74 -9.45
C ALA A 50 12.45 12.31 -10.86
N ARG A 51 11.31 12.95 -11.15
CA ARG A 51 11.08 13.65 -12.44
C ARG A 51 11.93 14.91 -12.59
N GLU A 52 12.32 15.53 -11.47
CA GLU A 52 13.24 16.67 -11.45
C GLU A 52 14.72 16.25 -11.51
N GLY A 53 14.99 14.94 -11.59
CA GLY A 53 16.34 14.38 -11.75
C GLY A 53 16.99 13.90 -10.45
N TYR A 54 16.28 13.92 -9.32
CA TYR A 54 16.80 13.37 -8.06
C TYR A 54 16.82 11.83 -8.09
N ALA A 55 17.85 11.24 -7.46
CA ALA A 55 18.08 9.79 -7.46
C ALA A 55 17.18 9.01 -6.46
N TYR A 56 15.87 9.22 -6.52
CA TYR A 56 14.90 8.63 -5.58
C TYR A 56 14.03 7.52 -6.15
N ARG A 57 14.18 7.19 -7.44
CA ARG A 57 13.37 6.20 -8.17
C ARG A 57 13.23 4.87 -7.42
N LEU A 58 14.36 4.28 -6.99
CA LEU A 58 14.34 3.00 -6.28
C LEU A 58 13.62 3.08 -4.93
N ARG A 59 13.79 4.20 -4.21
CA ARG A 59 13.10 4.42 -2.93
C ARG A 59 11.59 4.57 -3.16
N ALA A 60 11.18 5.31 -4.18
CA ALA A 60 9.78 5.47 -4.54
C ALA A 60 9.11 4.13 -4.91
N VAL A 61 9.81 3.30 -5.69
CA VAL A 61 9.36 1.93 -6.01
C VAL A 61 9.19 1.08 -4.75
N GLY A 62 10.12 1.21 -3.78
CA GLY A 62 9.99 0.56 -2.47
C GLY A 62 8.71 0.99 -1.73
N HIS A 63 8.39 2.29 -1.73
CA HIS A 63 7.15 2.78 -1.12
C HIS A 63 5.89 2.31 -1.84
N LEU A 64 5.90 2.18 -3.18
CA LEU A 64 4.79 1.56 -3.91
C LEU A 64 4.62 0.07 -3.55
N PHE A 65 5.72 -0.66 -3.34
CA PHE A 65 5.67 -2.06 -2.90
C PHE A 65 5.09 -2.20 -1.49
N GLU A 66 5.50 -1.35 -0.55
CA GLU A 66 4.93 -1.33 0.81
C GLU A 66 3.44 -0.97 0.76
N ALA A 67 3.03 0.01 -0.05
CA ALA A 67 1.61 0.33 -0.24
C ALA A 67 0.80 -0.85 -0.81
N GLU A 68 1.37 -1.62 -1.75
CA GLU A 68 0.76 -2.84 -2.29
C GLU A 68 0.56 -3.90 -1.20
N ASP A 69 1.57 -4.15 -0.37
CA ASP A 69 1.50 -5.13 0.73
C ASP A 69 0.49 -4.71 1.79
N GLU A 70 0.48 -3.42 2.15
CA GLU A 70 -0.45 -2.85 3.12
C GLU A 70 -1.90 -2.89 2.63
N ALA A 71 -2.13 -2.95 1.31
CA ALA A 71 -3.46 -2.96 0.70
C ALA A 71 -4.07 -4.37 0.50
N GLN A 72 -3.43 -5.45 0.95
CA GLN A 72 -3.89 -6.84 0.74
C GLN A 72 -5.35 -7.11 1.13
N GLU A 73 -5.88 -6.36 2.11
CA GLU A 73 -7.28 -6.47 2.56
C GLU A 73 -8.30 -5.91 1.54
N TRP A 74 -7.87 -5.04 0.63
CA TRP A 74 -8.71 -4.37 -0.38
C TRP A 74 -8.27 -4.77 -1.79
N PRO A 75 -8.80 -5.87 -2.38
CA PRO A 75 -8.29 -6.45 -3.62
C PRO A 75 -8.22 -5.48 -4.81
N GLU A 76 -9.22 -4.61 -4.96
CA GLU A 76 -9.23 -3.61 -6.04
C GLU A 76 -8.10 -2.58 -5.87
N LEU A 77 -7.91 -2.07 -4.65
CA LEU A 77 -6.86 -1.11 -4.33
C LEU A 77 -5.47 -1.77 -4.45
N HIS A 78 -5.31 -2.98 -3.93
CA HIS A 78 -4.08 -3.77 -4.08
C HIS A 78 -3.70 -3.96 -5.56
N ALA A 79 -4.67 -4.36 -6.40
CA ALA A 79 -4.44 -4.55 -7.83
C ALA A 79 -4.04 -3.24 -8.54
N ALA A 80 -4.69 -2.12 -8.20
CA ALA A 80 -4.38 -0.82 -8.76
C ALA A 80 -2.96 -0.35 -8.39
N ILE A 81 -2.55 -0.51 -7.12
CA ILE A 81 -1.20 -0.15 -6.68
C ILE A 81 -0.15 -1.05 -7.34
N ARG A 82 -0.43 -2.35 -7.44
CA ARG A 82 0.46 -3.31 -8.12
C ARG A 82 0.67 -2.96 -9.59
N ASP A 83 -0.40 -2.62 -10.30
CA ASP A 83 -0.34 -2.20 -11.70
C ASP A 83 0.48 -0.91 -11.86
N ALA A 84 0.20 0.11 -11.04
CA ALA A 84 0.96 1.36 -11.01
C ALA A 84 2.46 1.14 -10.75
N ARG A 85 2.80 0.30 -9.77
CA ARG A 85 4.19 -0.09 -9.47
C ARG A 85 4.86 -0.75 -10.66
N THR A 86 4.18 -1.74 -11.26
CA THR A 86 4.73 -2.53 -12.37
C THR A 86 4.96 -1.66 -13.61
N ARG A 87 4.01 -0.79 -13.96
CA ARG A 87 4.14 0.16 -15.08
C ARG A 87 5.27 1.16 -14.86
N TYR A 88 5.43 1.67 -13.65
CA TYR A 88 6.54 2.56 -13.34
C TYR A 88 7.89 1.84 -13.39
N GLN A 89 7.99 0.64 -12.81
CA GLN A 89 9.22 -0.17 -12.83
C GLN A 89 9.68 -0.54 -14.24
N THR A 90 8.73 -0.84 -15.13
CA THR A 90 9.04 -1.37 -16.48
C THR A 90 9.16 -0.30 -17.54
N GLY A 91 8.40 0.79 -17.44
CA GLY A 91 8.31 1.80 -18.49
C GLY A 91 8.30 3.24 -17.98
N GLU A 92 8.60 3.47 -16.71
CA GLU A 92 8.63 4.79 -16.06
C GLU A 92 7.31 5.58 -16.15
N GLN A 93 6.22 4.90 -16.46
CA GLN A 93 4.89 5.49 -16.53
C GLN A 93 4.44 5.92 -15.15
N MET A 94 4.08 7.18 -15.00
CA MET A 94 3.60 7.73 -13.73
C MET A 94 2.32 7.04 -13.29
N PRO A 95 2.16 6.74 -11.98
CA PRO A 95 0.89 6.33 -11.42
C PRO A 95 -0.20 7.35 -11.71
N ASP A 96 -1.43 6.88 -11.97
CA ASP A 96 -2.60 7.74 -11.98
C ASP A 96 -3.00 8.04 -10.54
N TRP A 97 -2.50 9.16 -10.02
CA TRP A 97 -2.72 9.57 -8.64
C TRP A 97 -4.19 9.89 -8.34
N ASN A 98 -4.96 10.34 -9.34
CA ASN A 98 -6.37 10.67 -9.15
C ASN A 98 -7.21 9.39 -9.02
N ASP A 99 -6.92 8.36 -9.83
CA ASP A 99 -7.58 7.06 -9.69
C ASP A 99 -7.26 6.41 -8.33
N LEU A 100 -5.99 6.45 -7.91
CA LEU A 100 -5.58 5.92 -6.61
C LEU A 100 -6.25 6.65 -5.44
N ASP A 101 -6.31 7.99 -5.47
CA ASP A 101 -7.01 8.80 -4.46
C ASP A 101 -8.51 8.49 -4.42
N GLY A 102 -9.14 8.33 -5.58
CA GLY A 102 -10.54 7.92 -5.69
C GLY A 102 -10.81 6.55 -5.06
N LYS A 103 -9.93 5.58 -5.27
CA LYS A 103 -10.04 4.24 -4.63
C LYS A 103 -9.83 4.30 -3.12
N LEU A 104 -8.87 5.09 -2.64
CA LEU A 104 -8.67 5.34 -1.21
C LEU A 104 -9.92 5.93 -0.56
N GLY A 105 -10.54 6.94 -1.19
CA GLY A 105 -11.78 7.56 -0.71
C GLY A 105 -12.96 6.57 -0.59
N ARG A 106 -13.10 5.65 -1.56
CA ARG A 106 -14.11 4.58 -1.49
C ARG A 106 -13.87 3.61 -0.33
N VAL A 107 -12.62 3.22 -0.11
CA VAL A 107 -12.27 2.34 1.03
C VAL A 107 -12.57 3.03 2.35
N ARG A 108 -12.15 4.29 2.51
CA ARG A 108 -12.42 5.08 3.72
C ARG A 108 -13.91 5.18 4.03
N THR A 109 -14.71 5.56 3.05
CA THR A 109 -16.17 5.67 3.22
C THR A 109 -16.84 4.34 3.55
N ALA A 110 -16.34 3.23 3.00
CA ALA A 110 -16.84 1.89 3.34
C ALA A 110 -16.45 1.42 4.76
N THR A 111 -15.41 1.99 5.36
CA THR A 111 -14.89 1.59 6.69
C THR A 111 -15.44 2.41 7.86
N VAL A 112 -16.15 3.52 7.62
CA VAL A 112 -16.79 4.32 8.68
C VAL A 112 -18.21 3.80 8.92
N PRO A 113 -18.54 3.24 10.09
CA PRO A 113 -19.95 3.02 10.45
C PRO A 113 -20.63 4.36 10.75
N GLU A 114 -21.90 4.51 10.35
CA GLU A 114 -22.79 5.61 10.81
C GLU A 114 -22.84 5.72 12.34
#